data_AF-A0A367QTY5-F1
#
_entry.id   AF-A0A367QTY5-F1
#
_cell.length_a   1.000
_cell.length_b   1.000
_cell.length_c   1.000
_cell.angle_alpha   90.00
_cell.angle_beta   90.00
_cell.angle_gamma   90.00
#
_symmetry.space_group_name_H-M   'P 1'
#
loop_
_entity.id
_entity.type
_entity.pdbx_description
1 polymer ?
#
loop_
_entity_poly.entity_id
_entity_poly.type
_entity_poly.pdbx_seq_one_letter_code
_entity_poly.pdbx_strand_id
1 'polypeptide(L)'
;MNTFVPVSSGSIFYNFLDFNYNPATKSLFGFFDVGQDNNQTTDYYLFGTIGLNLSLRNPTEGTIDSNNGAINVTGTTPVPEPLTMGGTVIAGSIGWLMKRKQAAQKAKA
;
A
#
# COMPACT_ATOMS: atom_id res chain seq x y z
N MET A 1 -37.61 6.34 -5.27
CA MET A 1 -37.63 6.45 -3.79
C MET A 1 -36.20 6.76 -3.39
N ASN A 2 -35.91 8.01 -3.05
CA ASN A 2 -34.55 8.46 -2.78
C ASN A 2 -34.29 8.29 -1.28
N THR A 3 -33.54 7.27 -0.91
CA THR A 3 -33.00 7.12 0.44
C THR A 3 -31.87 8.13 0.63
N PHE A 4 -32.07 9.09 1.51
CA PHE A 4 -31.03 10.06 1.88
C PHE A 4 -29.94 9.34 2.69
N VAL A 5 -28.70 9.38 2.22
CA VAL A 5 -27.54 8.87 2.95
C VAL A 5 -27.24 9.84 4.10
N PRO A 6 -27.00 9.35 5.35
CA PRO A 6 -26.68 10.24 6.46
C PRO A 6 -25.35 10.96 6.20
N VAL A 7 -25.44 12.27 5.94
CA VAL A 7 -24.28 13.16 5.86
C VAL A 7 -23.93 13.59 7.29
N SER A 8 -22.78 13.16 7.80
CA SER A 8 -22.19 13.79 8.98
C SER A 8 -21.02 14.66 8.53
N SER A 9 -20.96 15.90 9.00
CA SER A 9 -19.81 16.81 8.76
C SER A 9 -19.54 17.17 7.29
N GLY A 10 -20.50 17.02 6.39
CA GLY A 10 -20.33 17.34 4.96
C GLY A 10 -19.72 16.23 4.09
N SER A 11 -19.50 15.03 4.64
CA SER A 11 -19.00 13.88 3.89
C SER A 11 -20.00 12.73 3.90
N ILE A 12 -20.17 12.08 2.75
CA ILE A 12 -20.92 10.83 2.63
C ILE A 12 -19.98 9.70 3.08
N PHE A 13 -20.32 9.01 4.18
CA PHE A 13 -19.57 7.85 4.63
C PHE A 13 -20.17 6.59 4.01
N TYR A 14 -19.46 6.04 3.03
CA TYR A 14 -19.66 4.66 2.60
C TYR A 14 -18.51 3.86 3.20
N ASN A 15 -18.83 2.79 3.93
CA ASN A 15 -17.82 1.85 4.38
C ASN A 15 -17.40 0.97 3.20
N PHE A 16 -16.69 1.54 2.23
CA PHE A 16 -16.17 0.81 1.06
C PHE A 16 -15.06 -0.18 1.43
N LEU A 17 -14.53 -0.06 2.64
CA LEU A 17 -13.37 -0.78 3.13
C LEU A 17 -13.65 -1.25 4.55
N ASP A 18 -14.04 -2.52 4.70
CA ASP A 18 -14.19 -3.19 5.98
C ASP A 18 -13.22 -4.38 6.03
N PHE A 19 -12.10 -4.19 6.73
CA PHE A 19 -11.09 -5.21 6.92
C PHE A 19 -10.37 -5.04 8.25
N ASN A 20 -9.86 -6.14 8.81
CA ASN A 20 -8.98 -6.07 9.96
C ASN A 20 -7.52 -6.03 9.52
N TYR A 21 -6.74 -5.14 10.15
CA TYR A 21 -5.31 -5.00 9.93
C TYR A 21 -4.56 -5.08 11.26
N ASN A 22 -3.56 -5.96 11.32
CA ASN A 22 -2.69 -6.07 12.48
C ASN A 22 -1.43 -5.21 12.23
N PRO A 23 -1.25 -4.10 12.96
CA PRO A 23 -0.11 -3.22 12.74
C PRO A 23 1.22 -3.83 13.17
N ALA A 24 1.22 -4.80 14.10
CA ALA A 24 2.44 -5.45 14.57
C ALA A 24 3.02 -6.40 13.51
N THR A 25 2.16 -7.17 12.84
CA THR A 25 2.55 -8.12 11.79
C THR A 25 2.41 -7.57 10.38
N LYS A 26 1.86 -6.35 10.24
CA LYS A 26 1.55 -5.70 8.97
C LYS A 26 0.72 -6.58 8.03
N SER A 27 -0.30 -7.23 8.59
CA SER A 27 -1.09 -8.25 7.87
C SER A 27 -2.58 -8.00 7.98
N LEU A 28 -3.31 -8.33 6.90
CA LEU A 28 -4.77 -8.41 6.88
C LEU A 28 -5.23 -9.73 7.50
N PHE A 29 -6.38 -9.73 8.18
CA PHE A 29 -6.94 -10.96 8.76
C PHE A 29 -8.46 -10.87 8.93
N GLY A 30 -9.10 -12.01 9.17
CA GLY A 30 -10.53 -12.08 9.46
C GLY A 30 -11.39 -11.69 8.27
N PHE A 31 -12.58 -11.15 8.56
CA PHE A 31 -13.53 -10.72 7.55
C PHE A 31 -12.94 -9.59 6.68
N PHE A 32 -13.23 -9.66 5.39
CA PHE A 32 -12.72 -8.76 4.37
C PHE A 32 -13.83 -8.44 3.38
N ASP A 33 -14.21 -7.16 3.34
CA ASP A 33 -15.16 -6.59 2.39
C ASP A 33 -14.58 -5.29 1.86
N VAL A 34 -14.20 -5.30 0.58
CA VAL A 34 -13.60 -4.16 -0.10
C VAL A 34 -14.31 -3.94 -1.43
N GLY A 35 -14.99 -2.80 -1.51
CA GLY A 35 -15.69 -2.34 -2.70
C GLY A 35 -17.17 -2.72 -2.77
N GLN A 36 -17.74 -3.40 -1.76
CA GLN A 36 -19.18 -3.65 -1.76
C GLN A 36 -19.93 -2.34 -1.53
N ASP A 37 -20.64 -1.89 -2.57
CA ASP A 37 -21.64 -0.83 -2.46
C ASP A 37 -23.02 -1.45 -2.67
N ASN A 38 -23.86 -1.40 -1.62
CA ASN A 38 -25.23 -1.93 -1.68
C ASN A 38 -26.14 -1.13 -2.64
N ASN A 39 -25.67 0.02 -3.14
CA ASN A 39 -26.38 0.85 -4.10
C ASN A 39 -25.85 0.71 -5.55
N GLN A 40 -24.72 0.02 -5.78
CA GLN A 40 -24.17 -0.22 -7.12
C GLN A 40 -24.24 -1.72 -7.44
N THR A 41 -25.12 -2.09 -8.38
CA THR A 41 -25.35 -3.50 -8.72
C THR A 41 -24.37 -4.05 -9.75
N THR A 42 -23.47 -3.23 -10.27
CA THR A 42 -22.53 -3.58 -11.36
C THR A 42 -21.09 -3.68 -10.91
N ASP A 43 -20.78 -3.28 -9.68
CA ASP A 43 -19.40 -3.19 -9.24
C ASP A 43 -18.87 -4.55 -8.80
N TYR A 44 -17.57 -4.73 -9.03
CA TYR A 44 -16.83 -5.91 -8.62
C TYR A 44 -16.18 -5.63 -7.28
N TYR A 45 -16.37 -6.54 -6.32
CA TYR A 45 -15.87 -6.37 -4.96
C TYR A 45 -15.24 -7.66 -4.45
N LEU A 46 -14.28 -7.50 -3.53
CA LEU A 46 -13.62 -8.61 -2.86
C LEU A 46 -14.30 -8.86 -1.52
N PHE A 47 -14.77 -10.07 -1.31
CA PHE A 47 -15.55 -10.44 -0.14
C PHE A 47 -15.11 -11.80 0.42
N GLY A 48 -15.04 -11.92 1.74
CA GLY A 48 -14.87 -13.21 2.42
C GLY A 48 -14.04 -13.11 3.69
N THR A 49 -13.20 -14.10 3.93
CA THR A 49 -12.30 -14.18 5.09
C THR A 49 -10.89 -14.52 4.65
N ILE A 50 -9.95 -13.64 5.02
CA ILE A 50 -8.51 -13.85 4.77
C ILE A 50 -8.06 -15.18 5.39
N GLY A 51 -7.34 -15.99 4.61
CA GLY A 51 -6.81 -17.29 5.03
C GLY A 51 -7.80 -18.46 4.99
N LEU A 52 -9.08 -18.21 4.64
CA LEU A 52 -10.09 -19.25 4.49
C LEU A 52 -10.70 -19.27 3.09
N ASN A 53 -11.35 -18.18 2.70
CA ASN A 53 -11.97 -18.04 1.39
C ASN A 53 -12.15 -16.56 1.06
N LEU A 54 -11.61 -16.14 -0.08
CA LEU A 54 -11.91 -14.84 -0.65
C LEU A 54 -12.50 -15.04 -2.03
N SER A 55 -13.50 -14.24 -2.33
CA SER A 55 -14.23 -14.30 -3.58
C SER A 55 -14.27 -12.93 -4.24
N LEU A 56 -14.05 -12.91 -5.55
CA LEU A 56 -14.43 -11.79 -6.40
C LEU A 56 -15.91 -11.94 -6.72
N ARG A 57 -16.70 -10.93 -6.39
CA ARG A 57 -18.15 -10.97 -6.51
C ARG A 57 -18.69 -9.76 -7.24
N ASN A 58 -19.86 -9.95 -7.84
CA ASN A 58 -20.68 -8.91 -8.43
C ASN A 58 -22.14 -9.18 -8.03
N PRO A 59 -22.96 -8.17 -7.70
CA PRO A 59 -24.33 -8.42 -7.25
C PRO A 59 -25.23 -9.06 -8.30
N THR A 60 -24.98 -8.78 -9.58
CA THR A 60 -25.75 -9.28 -10.72
C THR A 60 -25.29 -10.68 -11.15
N GLU A 61 -23.98 -10.92 -11.14
CA GLU A 61 -23.39 -12.18 -11.63
C GLU A 61 -23.10 -13.20 -10.50
N GLY A 62 -23.12 -12.77 -9.24
CA GLY A 62 -22.79 -13.60 -8.09
C GLY A 62 -21.28 -13.74 -7.88
N THR A 63 -20.81 -14.95 -7.54
CA THR A 63 -19.37 -15.22 -7.40
C THR A 63 -18.75 -15.47 -8.76
N ILE A 64 -17.77 -14.65 -9.12
CA ILE A 64 -17.06 -14.72 -10.39
C ILE A 64 -15.83 -15.62 -10.25
N ASP A 65 -15.09 -15.44 -9.15
CA ASP A 65 -13.90 -16.23 -8.84
C ASP A 65 -13.76 -16.37 -7.32
N SER A 66 -13.07 -17.42 -6.88
CA SER A 66 -12.76 -17.62 -5.47
C SER A 66 -11.44 -18.36 -5.28
N ASN A 67 -10.73 -18.02 -4.19
CA ASN A 67 -9.56 -18.74 -3.74
C ASN A 67 -9.68 -19.12 -2.26
N ASN A 68 -8.68 -19.82 -1.74
CA ASN A 68 -8.60 -20.23 -0.33
C ASN A 68 -8.29 -19.05 0.63
N GLY A 69 -8.45 -17.81 0.20
CA GLY A 69 -8.13 -16.61 0.96
C GLY A 69 -6.64 -16.38 1.20
N ALA A 70 -5.75 -17.16 0.58
CA ALA A 70 -4.31 -16.97 0.71
C ALA A 70 -3.87 -15.71 -0.04
N ILE A 71 -3.42 -14.70 0.70
CA ILE A 71 -2.77 -13.52 0.14
C ILE A 71 -1.25 -13.73 0.22
N ASN A 72 -0.65 -14.17 -0.88
CA ASN A 72 0.80 -14.28 -0.97
C ASN A 72 1.42 -12.89 -1.20
N VAL A 73 2.06 -12.35 -0.16
CA VAL A 73 2.94 -11.19 -0.31
C VAL A 73 4.27 -11.68 -0.87
N THR A 74 4.45 -11.62 -2.18
CA THR A 74 5.70 -12.01 -2.85
C THR A 74 6.82 -10.97 -2.71
N GLY A 75 6.55 -9.84 -2.03
CA GLY A 75 7.49 -8.75 -1.83
C GLY A 75 8.12 -8.73 -0.44
N THR A 76 8.87 -9.78 -0.05
CA THR A 76 9.79 -9.69 1.10
C THR A 76 11.12 -9.03 0.72
N THR A 77 11.30 -8.63 -0.54
CA THR A 77 12.46 -7.86 -0.97
C THR A 77 12.45 -6.55 -0.19
N PRO A 78 13.42 -6.32 0.72
CA PRO A 78 13.52 -5.04 1.40
C PRO A 78 13.65 -3.98 0.32
N VAL A 79 12.67 -3.07 0.21
CA VAL A 79 12.83 -1.89 -0.62
C VAL A 79 13.96 -1.10 0.04
N PRO A 80 15.11 -0.92 -0.62
CA PRO A 80 16.22 -0.20 0.00
C PRO A 80 15.74 1.19 0.37
N GLU A 81 15.93 1.59 1.62
CA GLU A 81 15.62 2.95 2.04
C GLU A 81 16.44 3.91 1.16
N PRO A 82 15.82 4.97 0.59
CA PRO A 82 16.48 5.88 -0.35
C PRO A 82 17.69 6.65 0.22
N LEU A 83 18.08 6.41 1.47
CA LEU A 83 19.12 7.16 2.19
C LEU A 83 20.55 6.64 1.92
N THR A 84 20.74 5.36 1.59
CA THR A 84 22.10 4.81 1.44
C THR A 84 22.78 5.20 0.12
N MET A 85 22.00 5.46 -0.93
CA MET A 85 22.53 5.94 -2.22
C MET A 85 22.93 7.42 -2.19
N GLY A 86 22.18 8.27 -1.47
CA GLY A 86 22.50 9.69 -1.35
C GLY A 86 23.77 9.98 -0.55
N GLY A 87 23.98 9.26 0.57
CA GLY A 87 25.15 9.45 1.43
C GLY A 87 26.48 9.17 0.73
N THR A 88 26.51 8.17 -0.15
CA THR A 88 27.72 7.77 -0.89
C THR A 88 28.15 8.81 -1.91
N VAL A 89 27.19 9.46 -2.58
CA VAL A 89 27.46 10.53 -3.57
C VAL A 89 27.96 11.81 -2.89
N ILE A 90 27.41 12.16 -1.72
CA ILE A 90 27.83 13.34 -0.95
C ILE A 90 29.24 13.12 -0.38
N ALA A 91 29.54 11.96 0.20
CA ALA A 91 30.89 11.66 0.71
C ALA A 91 31.97 11.67 -0.39
N GLY A 92 31.65 11.13 -1.58
CA GLY A 92 32.57 11.11 -2.73
C GLY A 92 32.93 12.50 -3.26
N SER A 93 31.96 13.42 -3.31
CA SER A 93 32.18 14.79 -3.80
C SER A 93 33.01 15.65 -2.83
N ILE A 94 32.80 15.48 -1.52
CA ILE A 94 33.60 16.15 -0.49
C ILE A 94 35.06 15.64 -0.51
N GLY A 95 35.26 14.34 -0.63
CA GLY A 95 36.60 13.74 -0.71
C GLY A 95 37.43 14.23 -1.91
N TRP A 96 36.80 14.39 -3.08
CA TRP A 96 37.47 14.91 -4.28
C TRP A 96 37.85 16.38 -4.15
N LEU A 97 36.97 17.19 -3.54
CA LEU A 97 37.22 18.61 -3.31
C LEU A 97 38.38 18.84 -2.32
N MET A 98 38.47 18.04 -1.25
CA MET A 98 39.57 18.13 -0.29
C MET A 98 40.92 17.72 -0.91
N LYS A 99 40.96 16.67 -1.74
CA LYS A 99 42.19 16.27 -2.45
C LYS A 99 42.68 17.37 -3.41
N ARG A 100 41.78 18.06 -4.11
CA ARG A 100 42.13 19.19 -4.99
C ARG A 100 42.74 20.36 -4.21
N LYS A 101 42.18 20.72 -3.04
CA LYS A 101 42.74 21.78 -2.19
C LYS A 101 44.14 21.45 -1.68
N GLN A 102 44.37 20.20 -1.24
CA GLN A 102 45.68 19.78 -0.75
C GLN A 102 46.75 19.74 -1.85
N ALA A 103 46.40 19.30 -3.07
CA ALA A 103 47.32 19.32 -4.22
C ALA A 103 47.70 20.75 -4.64
N ALA A 104 46.74 21.69 -4.61
CA ALA A 104 46.99 23.10 -4.93
C ALA A 104 47.86 23.83 -3.88
N GLN A 105 47.79 23.40 -2.60
CA GLN A 105 48.66 23.94 -1.54
C GLN A 105 50.09 23.40 -1.63
N LYS A 106 50.29 22.13 -2.00
CA LYS A 106 51.62 21.56 -2.23
C LYS A 106 52.34 22.11 -3.47
N ALA A 107 51.60 22.62 -4.46
CA ALA A 107 52.17 23.24 -5.66
C ALA A 107 52.58 24.72 -5.47
N LYS A 108 52.31 25.31 -4.30
CA LYS A 108 52.65 26.70 -3.94
C LYS A 108 53.69 26.84 -2.83
N ALA A 109 54.24 25.72 -2.33
CA ALA A 109 55.32 25.67 -1.34
C ALA A 109 56.66 25.41 -2.03
#